data_AF-A0A4R8REE9-F1
#
_entry.id   AF-A0A4R8REE9-F1
#
_cell.length_a   1.000
_cell.length_b   1.000
_cell.length_c   1.000
_cell.angle_alpha   90.00
_cell.angle_beta   90.00
_cell.angle_gamma   90.00
#
_symmetry.space_group_name_H-M   'P 1'
#
loop_
_entity.id
_entity.type
_entity.pdbx_description
1 polymer ?
#
loop_
_entity_poly.entity_id
_entity_poly.type
_entity_poly.pdbx_seq_one_letter_code
_entity_poly.pdbx_strand_id
1 'polypeptide(L)'
;MTIIHIVQFQFKALVPQEEVKAICDAMVGLKEKCIHPTSQQPYVKSMVGGLENSPEGLQDGITHVFVAEFESAEDREYYLHKDPAHLAFVQEAGKVALKVRVVDFTPGAF
;
A
#
# COMPACT_ATOMS: atom_id res chain seq x y z
N MET A 1 -18.66 4.61 0.82
CA MET A 1 -18.68 3.17 0.47
C MET A 1 -17.28 2.66 0.69
N THR A 2 -17.14 1.47 1.30
CA THR A 2 -15.83 0.88 1.57
C THR A 2 -15.05 0.66 0.27
N ILE A 3 -13.77 1.03 0.29
CA ILE A 3 -12.84 0.82 -0.82
C ILE A 3 -11.69 -0.05 -0.33
N ILE A 4 -11.39 -1.09 -1.09
CA ILE A 4 -10.19 -1.89 -0.92
C ILE A 4 -9.16 -1.42 -1.93
N HIS A 5 -8.02 -1.00 -1.42
CA HIS A 5 -6.88 -0.51 -2.18
C HIS A 5 -5.75 -1.54 -2.09
N ILE A 6 -5.39 -2.15 -3.21
CA ILE A 6 -4.34 -3.17 -3.27
C ILE A 6 -3.12 -2.58 -3.95
N VAL A 7 -1.97 -2.71 -3.29
CA VAL A 7 -0.66 -2.32 -3.81
C VAL A 7 0.22 -3.55 -3.93
N GLN A 8 0.83 -3.73 -5.09
CA GLN A 8 1.68 -4.86 -5.43
C GLN A 8 3.05 -4.35 -5.86
N PHE A 9 4.10 -4.92 -5.29
CA PHE A 9 5.48 -4.55 -5.57
C PHE A 9 6.27 -5.71 -6.16
N GLN A 10 7.13 -5.36 -7.11
CA GLN A 10 8.35 -6.08 -7.43
C GLN A 10 9.52 -5.15 -7.11
N PHE A 11 10.48 -5.61 -6.31
CA PHE A 11 11.69 -4.83 -5.98
C PHE A 11 12.81 -5.11 -6.99
N LYS A 12 13.72 -4.13 -7.17
CA LYS A 12 14.92 -4.32 -7.99
C LYS A 12 15.83 -5.40 -7.36
N ALA A 13 16.47 -6.21 -8.20
CA ALA A 13 17.24 -7.39 -7.75
C ALA A 13 18.43 -7.08 -6.82
N LEU A 14 18.99 -5.87 -6.87
CA LEU A 14 20.14 -5.46 -6.07
C LEU A 14 19.76 -4.70 -4.79
N VAL A 15 18.47 -4.60 -4.47
CA VAL A 15 18.01 -3.94 -3.23
C VAL A 15 18.28 -4.89 -2.06
N PRO A 16 19.01 -4.44 -1.02
CA PRO A 16 19.23 -5.23 0.19
C PRO A 16 17.90 -5.66 0.83
N GLN A 17 17.87 -6.87 1.39
CA GLN A 17 16.67 -7.41 2.04
C GLN A 17 16.20 -6.53 3.21
N GLU A 18 17.14 -5.87 3.91
CA GLU A 18 16.81 -4.93 4.99
C GLU A 18 16.07 -3.69 4.48
N GLU A 19 16.45 -3.16 3.31
CA GLU A 19 15.74 -2.05 2.69
C GLU A 19 14.34 -2.47 2.21
N VAL A 20 14.22 -3.65 1.61
CA VAL A 20 12.91 -4.23 1.26
C VAL A 20 12.03 -4.34 2.49
N LYS A 21 12.57 -4.90 3.59
CA LYS A 21 11.85 -5.04 4.84
C LYS A 21 11.42 -3.67 5.40
N ALA A 22 12.29 -2.67 5.36
CA ALA A 22 11.98 -1.33 5.83
C ALA A 22 10.81 -0.70 5.04
N ILE A 23 10.76 -0.88 3.72
CA ILE A 23 9.63 -0.44 2.89
C ILE A 23 8.35 -1.21 3.25
N CYS A 24 8.42 -2.53 3.43
CA CYS A 24 7.27 -3.34 3.83
C CYS A 24 6.71 -2.93 5.20
N ASP A 25 7.60 -2.74 6.19
CA ASP A 25 7.22 -2.28 7.54
C ASP A 25 6.62 -0.87 7.47
N ALA A 26 7.19 0.02 6.65
CA ALA A 26 6.68 1.37 6.45
C ALA A 26 5.28 1.37 5.83
N MET A 27 5.03 0.52 4.83
CA MET A 27 3.72 0.36 4.19
C MET A 27 2.65 -0.06 5.20
N VAL A 28 2.92 -1.10 5.99
CA VAL A 28 1.99 -1.57 7.04
C VAL A 28 1.79 -0.50 8.13
N GLY A 29 2.84 0.23 8.47
CA GLY A 29 2.79 1.33 9.45
C GLY A 29 2.00 2.55 8.99
N LEU A 30 1.65 2.68 7.70
CA LEU A 30 0.82 3.80 7.22
C LEU A 30 -0.55 3.83 7.89
N LYS A 31 -1.09 2.68 8.32
CA LYS A 31 -2.38 2.67 9.03
C LYS A 31 -2.40 3.52 10.30
N GLU A 32 -1.25 3.68 10.96
CA GLU A 32 -1.11 4.46 12.18
C GLU A 32 -0.60 5.88 11.90
N LYS A 33 0.16 6.06 10.82
CA LYS A 33 0.79 7.34 10.46
C LYS A 33 -0.11 8.24 9.62
N CYS A 34 -1.03 7.68 8.85
CA CYS A 34 -2.00 8.45 8.08
C CYS A 34 -3.12 8.92 9.01
N ILE A 35 -2.98 10.16 9.49
CA ILE A 35 -3.90 10.81 10.41
C ILE A 35 -4.75 11.82 9.63
N HIS A 36 -6.07 11.74 9.81
CA HIS A 36 -7.00 12.61 9.13
C HIS A 36 -6.92 14.02 9.72
N PRO A 37 -6.82 15.08 8.90
CA PRO A 37 -6.47 16.43 9.36
C PRO A 37 -7.52 17.04 10.30
N THR A 38 -8.80 16.71 10.11
CA THR A 38 -9.89 17.23 10.95
C THR A 38 -10.14 16.40 12.21
N SER A 39 -10.31 15.09 12.09
CA SER A 39 -10.62 14.22 13.25
C SER A 39 -9.41 13.92 14.12
N GLN A 40 -8.17 14.12 13.62
CA GLN A 40 -6.93 13.80 14.32
C GLN A 40 -6.85 12.32 14.73
N GLN A 41 -7.51 11.44 13.96
CA GLN A 41 -7.50 10.00 14.14
C GLN A 41 -6.97 9.30 12.89
N PRO A 42 -6.43 8.08 13.02
CA PRO A 42 -6.15 7.24 11.87
C PRO A 42 -7.42 6.93 11.07
N TYR A 43 -7.35 7.06 9.75
CA TYR A 43 -8.51 6.86 8.85
C TYR A 43 -8.34 5.70 7.87
N VAL A 44 -7.15 5.11 7.80
CA VAL A 44 -6.92 3.82 7.15
C VAL A 44 -7.43 2.74 8.08
N LYS A 45 -8.56 2.10 7.72
CA LYS A 45 -9.27 1.16 8.60
C LYS A 45 -8.47 -0.12 8.85
N SER A 46 -7.80 -0.62 7.82
CA SER A 46 -6.89 -1.75 7.92
C SER A 46 -5.76 -1.60 6.89
N MET A 47 -4.60 -2.15 7.23
CA MET A 47 -3.47 -2.30 6.31
C MET A 47 -2.76 -3.60 6.66
N VAL A 48 -2.75 -4.52 5.71
CA VAL A 48 -2.09 -5.82 5.83
C VAL A 48 -1.27 -6.08 4.58
N GLY A 49 -0.24 -6.92 4.67
CA GLY A 49 0.53 -7.32 3.50
C GLY A 49 1.54 -8.40 3.81
N GLY A 50 2.19 -8.90 2.76
CA GLY A 50 3.14 -9.99 2.86
C GLY A 50 3.74 -10.40 1.52
N LEU A 51 4.49 -11.49 1.57
CA LEU A 51 5.10 -12.11 0.39
C LEU A 51 4.04 -12.81 -0.46
N GLU A 52 4.19 -12.68 -1.77
CA GLU A 52 3.51 -13.50 -2.77
C GLU A 52 3.95 -14.95 -2.60
N ASN A 53 2.98 -15.87 -2.44
CA ASN A 53 3.22 -17.29 -2.20
C ASN A 53 2.24 -18.20 -2.96
N SER A 54 1.59 -17.67 -4.00
CA SER A 54 0.71 -18.47 -4.85
C SER A 54 1.54 -19.47 -5.67
N PRO A 55 1.14 -20.75 -5.69
CA PRO A 55 1.78 -21.75 -6.53
C PRO A 55 1.38 -21.65 -8.01
N GLU A 56 0.47 -20.75 -8.37
CA GLU A 56 -0.14 -20.71 -9.71
C GLU A 56 0.78 -20.10 -10.79
N GLY A 57 1.85 -19.40 -10.40
CA GLY A 57 2.83 -18.86 -11.35
C GLY A 57 2.35 -17.66 -12.18
N LEU A 58 1.25 -17.02 -11.77
CA LEU A 58 0.61 -15.90 -12.47
C LEU A 58 0.95 -14.52 -11.89
N GLN A 59 1.88 -14.45 -10.95
CA GLN A 59 2.25 -13.21 -10.25
C GLN A 59 2.97 -12.20 -11.14
N ASP A 60 3.44 -12.59 -12.33
CA ASP A 60 4.14 -11.71 -13.29
C ASP A 60 5.27 -10.89 -12.61
N GLY A 61 6.08 -11.57 -11.81
CA GLY A 61 7.22 -10.97 -11.10
C GLY A 61 6.87 -10.14 -9.86
N ILE A 62 5.60 -9.93 -9.52
CA ILE A 62 5.21 -9.35 -8.22
C ILE A 62 5.69 -10.28 -7.10
N THR A 63 6.27 -9.69 -6.05
CA THR A 63 6.81 -10.44 -4.91
C THR A 63 6.14 -10.09 -3.59
N HIS A 64 5.51 -8.91 -3.49
CA HIS A 64 4.86 -8.45 -2.27
C HIS A 64 3.50 -7.83 -2.59
N VAL A 65 2.53 -8.06 -1.72
CA VAL A 65 1.15 -7.56 -1.86
C VAL A 65 0.70 -6.94 -0.55
N PHE A 66 0.05 -5.79 -0.65
CA PHE A 66 -0.52 -5.04 0.47
C PHE A 66 -1.96 -4.70 0.16
N VAL A 67 -2.81 -4.72 1.18
CA VAL A 67 -4.23 -4.43 1.09
C VAL A 67 -4.57 -3.42 2.18
N ALA A 68 -5.10 -2.28 1.76
CA ALA A 68 -5.62 -1.24 2.61
C ALA A 68 -7.15 -1.16 2.48
N GLU A 69 -7.82 -0.82 3.57
CA GLU A 69 -9.26 -0.57 3.59
C GLU A 69 -9.54 0.88 4.00
N PHE A 70 -10.40 1.54 3.22
CA PHE A 70 -10.90 2.89 3.49
C PHE A 70 -12.42 2.86 3.66
N GLU A 71 -12.95 3.71 4.53
CA GLU A 71 -14.39 3.82 4.76
C GLU A 71 -15.11 4.62 3.65
N SER A 72 -14.39 5.56 3.04
CA SER A 72 -14.93 6.49 2.04
C SER A 72 -13.97 6.74 0.86
N ALA A 73 -14.51 7.30 -0.23
CA ALA A 73 -13.71 7.67 -1.41
C ALA A 73 -12.85 8.92 -1.13
N GLU A 74 -13.37 9.80 -0.30
CA GLU A 74 -12.76 11.03 0.18
C GLU A 74 -11.50 10.72 1.01
N ASP A 75 -11.59 9.77 1.94
CA ASP A 75 -10.45 9.28 2.71
C ASP A 75 -9.35 8.73 1.80
N ARG A 76 -9.73 7.87 0.85
CA ARG A 76 -8.79 7.32 -0.13
C ARG A 76 -8.17 8.41 -1.01
N GLU A 77 -8.94 9.40 -1.44
CA GLU A 77 -8.42 10.54 -2.23
C GLU A 77 -7.42 11.37 -1.43
N TYR A 78 -7.73 11.67 -0.17
CA TYR A 78 -6.81 12.38 0.71
C TYR A 78 -5.52 11.59 0.92
N TYR A 79 -5.62 10.28 1.20
CA TYR A 79 -4.47 9.37 1.31
C TYR A 79 -3.56 9.48 0.09
N LEU A 80 -4.12 9.31 -1.11
CA LEU A 80 -3.33 9.25 -2.34
C LEU A 80 -2.63 10.58 -2.69
N HIS A 81 -3.26 11.72 -2.40
CA HIS A 81 -2.85 12.99 -2.99
C HIS A 81 -2.40 14.06 -1.99
N LYS A 82 -2.74 13.93 -0.71
CA LYS A 82 -2.57 15.01 0.28
C LYS A 82 -1.87 14.55 1.55
N ASP A 83 -1.99 13.28 1.92
CA ASP A 83 -1.41 12.78 3.15
C ASP A 83 0.14 12.77 3.07
N PRO A 84 0.83 13.57 3.91
CA PRO A 84 2.28 13.70 3.83
C PRO A 84 3.01 12.40 4.19
N ALA A 85 2.43 11.55 5.04
CA ALA A 85 3.05 10.28 5.42
C ALA A 85 3.02 9.30 4.24
N HIS A 86 1.89 9.22 3.53
CA HIS A 86 1.78 8.40 2.32
C HIS A 86 2.67 8.95 1.19
N LEU A 87 2.67 10.27 0.95
CA LEU A 87 3.51 10.87 -0.10
C LEU A 87 5.01 10.64 0.14
N ALA A 88 5.47 10.73 1.39
CA ALA A 88 6.84 10.40 1.76
C ALA A 88 7.16 8.91 1.50
N PHE A 89 6.23 8.02 1.84
CA PHE A 89 6.37 6.60 1.54
C PHE A 89 6.50 6.32 0.03
N VAL A 90 5.66 6.93 -0.81
CA VAL A 90 5.71 6.75 -2.27
C VAL A 90 7.07 7.14 -2.83
N GLN A 91 7.69 8.21 -2.32
CA GLN A 91 9.02 8.63 -2.75
C GLN A 91 10.09 7.59 -2.41
N GLU A 92 10.07 7.03 -1.20
CA GLU A 92 11.05 6.01 -0.79
C GLU A 92 10.82 4.68 -1.54
N ALA A 93 9.58 4.22 -1.62
CA ALA A 93 9.23 2.98 -2.33
C ALA A 93 9.61 3.07 -3.83
N GLY A 94 9.41 4.23 -4.45
CA GLY A 94 9.76 4.46 -5.86
C GLY A 94 11.25 4.34 -6.18
N LYS A 95 12.15 4.51 -5.21
CA LYS A 95 13.60 4.36 -5.42
C LYS A 95 14.00 2.90 -5.62
N VAL A 96 13.31 1.99 -4.94
CA VAL A 96 13.67 0.56 -4.87
C VAL A 96 12.74 -0.36 -5.65
N ALA A 97 11.51 0.09 -5.94
CA ALA A 97 10.56 -0.67 -6.74
C ALA A 97 11.01 -0.75 -8.20
N LEU A 98 10.89 -1.95 -8.77
CA LEU A 98 11.02 -2.23 -10.21
C LEU A 98 9.66 -2.17 -10.91
N LYS A 99 8.63 -2.76 -10.28
CA LYS A 99 7.24 -2.76 -10.77
C LYS A 99 6.32 -2.40 -9.61
N VAL A 100 5.34 -1.55 -9.88
CA VAL A 100 4.25 -1.24 -8.95
C VAL A 100 2.94 -1.45 -9.70
N ARG A 101 2.01 -2.20 -9.11
CA ARG A 101 0.62 -2.30 -9.57
C ARG A 101 -0.32 -1.90 -8.45
N VAL A 102 -1.28 -1.06 -8.77
CA VAL A 102 -2.28 -0.55 -7.82
C VAL A 102 -3.65 -0.80 -8.41
N VAL A 103 -4.53 -1.40 -7.64
CA VAL A 103 -5.93 -1.61 -8.02
C VAL A 103 -6.85 -1.30 -6.84
N ASP A 104 -7.94 -0.61 -7.14
CA ASP A 104 -8.99 -0.27 -6.18
C ASP A 104 -10.28 -0.99 -6.57
N PHE A 105 -11.03 -1.47 -5.59
CA PHE A 105 -12.38 -1.97 -5.85
C PHE A 105 -13.32 -1.70 -4.67
N THR A 106 -14.61 -1.66 -4.98
CA THR A 106 -15.68 -1.65 -3.99
C THR A 106 -16.19 -3.09 -3.81
N PRO A 107 -16.16 -3.67 -2.60
CA PRO A 107 -16.64 -5.02 -2.38
C PRO A 107 -18.09 -5.20 -2.87
N GLY A 108 -18.31 -6.23 -3.69
CA GLY A 108 -19.64 -6.58 -4.21
C GLY A 108 -20.09 -5.82 -5.48
N ALA A 109 -19.26 -4.94 -6.04
CA ALA A 109 -19.48 -4.35 -7.36
C ALA A 109 -18.81 -5.22 -8.44
N PHE A 110 -19.57 -5.68 -9.45
CA PHE A 110 -19.12 -6.54 -10.54
C PHE A 110 -19.28 -5.86 -11.91
#